data_AF-A0A969KYW1-F1
#
_entry.id   AF-A0A969KYW1-F1
#
_cell.length_a   1.000
_cell.length_b   1.000
_cell.length_c   1.000
_cell.angle_alpha   90.00
_cell.angle_beta   90.00
_cell.angle_gamma   90.00
#
_symmetry.space_group_name_H-M   'P 1'
#
loop_
_entity.id
_entity.type
_entity.pdbx_description
1 polymer ?
#
loop_
_entity_poly.entity_id
_entity_poly.type
_entity_poly.pdbx_seq_one_letter_code
_entity_poly.pdbx_strand_id
1 'polypeptide(L)'
;MDDSWGCAVKAIEGDFPFEYISEVAEIESWRKELYRPIYHMHKWWARRLGSVFRAVILGAFFEAGSNIMDLLYEPVDLSGAVVFDPFMGSGTTIGEAHKFGCTAIGRDINPVAFRLVKIALSKISRKRLLSLFNLLQEQTSKELVELYKSRDSYGQASEVLYYFG
;
A
#
# COMPACT_ATOMS: atom_id res chain seq x y z
N MET A 1 -42.33 -21.89 7.47
CA MET A 1 -41.18 -21.22 8.09
C MET A 1 -40.54 -20.48 6.94
N ASP A 2 -40.88 -19.20 6.77
CA ASP A 2 -40.31 -18.37 5.71
C ASP A 2 -38.93 -17.90 6.17
N ASP A 3 -37.92 -18.10 5.31
CA ASP A 3 -36.55 -17.65 5.48
C ASP A 3 -36.48 -16.11 5.44
N SER A 4 -36.88 -15.46 6.53
CA SER A 4 -36.82 -13.99 6.68
C SER A 4 -35.41 -13.48 7.05
N TRP A 5 -34.35 -14.23 6.68
CA TRP A 5 -32.94 -13.87 6.84
C TRP A 5 -32.21 -13.79 5.50
N GLY A 6 -32.93 -13.52 4.41
CA GLY A 6 -32.34 -13.39 3.08
C GLY A 6 -31.43 -12.17 2.98
N CYS A 7 -30.18 -12.28 3.43
CA CYS A 7 -29.14 -11.38 2.96
C CYS A 7 -28.95 -11.68 1.47
N ALA A 8 -29.11 -10.69 0.61
CA ALA A 8 -28.85 -10.85 -0.81
C ALA A 8 -27.41 -11.38 -1.01
N VAL A 9 -27.27 -12.43 -1.82
CA VAL A 9 -25.97 -13.02 -2.15
C VAL A 9 -25.06 -11.92 -2.68
N LYS A 10 -23.85 -11.80 -2.12
CA LYS A 10 -22.89 -10.78 -2.57
C LYS A 10 -22.15 -11.26 -3.81
N ALA A 11 -21.70 -10.34 -4.65
CA ALA A 11 -20.98 -10.69 -5.88
C ALA A 11 -19.72 -11.53 -5.61
N ILE A 12 -19.04 -11.31 -4.46
CA ILE A 12 -17.89 -12.12 -4.04
C ILE A 12 -18.24 -13.60 -3.78
N GLU A 13 -19.51 -13.90 -3.48
CA GLU A 13 -20.01 -15.25 -3.16
C GLU A 13 -20.72 -15.91 -4.35
N GLY A 14 -21.09 -15.12 -5.36
CA GLY A 14 -21.84 -15.56 -6.53
C GLY A 14 -21.01 -15.48 -7.81
N ASP A 15 -21.11 -14.35 -8.51
CA ASP A 15 -20.59 -14.12 -9.86
C ASP A 15 -19.33 -13.25 -9.88
N PHE A 16 -18.41 -13.48 -8.94
CA PHE A 16 -17.17 -12.71 -8.87
C PHE A 16 -16.31 -12.91 -10.13
N PRO A 17 -15.95 -11.84 -10.86
CA PRO A 17 -15.32 -11.93 -12.18
C PRO A 17 -13.80 -12.14 -12.09
N PHE A 18 -13.40 -13.32 -11.59
CA PHE A 18 -12.02 -13.62 -11.24
C PHE A 18 -11.06 -13.61 -12.44
N GLU A 19 -11.48 -14.09 -13.61
CA GLU A 19 -10.62 -14.16 -14.79
C GLU A 19 -10.17 -12.76 -15.22
N TYR A 20 -11.11 -11.83 -15.38
CA TYR A 20 -10.76 -10.47 -15.77
C TYR A 20 -9.91 -9.79 -14.70
N ILE A 21 -10.27 -9.92 -13.41
CA ILE A 21 -9.48 -9.31 -12.34
C ILE A 21 -8.05 -9.85 -12.37
N SER A 22 -7.86 -11.13 -12.69
CA SER A 22 -6.55 -11.74 -12.86
C SER A 22 -5.76 -11.12 -14.02
N GLU A 23 -6.41 -10.86 -15.16
CA GLU A 23 -5.76 -10.18 -16.30
C GLU A 23 -5.34 -8.74 -15.95
N VAL A 24 -6.21 -7.97 -15.29
CA VAL A 24 -5.88 -6.62 -14.83
C VAL A 24 -4.75 -6.64 -13.80
N ALA A 25 -4.81 -7.58 -12.87
CA ALA A 25 -3.77 -7.77 -11.86
C ALA A 25 -2.43 -8.14 -12.51
N GLU A 26 -2.43 -9.01 -13.51
CA GLU A 26 -1.23 -9.35 -14.26
C GLU A 26 -0.62 -8.10 -14.91
N ILE A 27 -1.41 -7.30 -15.63
CA ILE A 27 -0.97 -6.03 -16.22
C ILE A 27 -0.43 -5.08 -15.14
N GLU A 28 -1.12 -4.91 -14.00
CA GLU A 28 -0.65 -4.08 -12.88
C GLU A 28 0.70 -4.58 -12.34
N SER A 29 0.91 -5.89 -12.29
CA SER A 29 2.13 -6.51 -11.76
C SER A 29 3.37 -6.23 -12.62
N TRP A 30 3.17 -6.15 -13.95
CA TRP A 30 4.22 -5.83 -14.92
C TRP A 30 4.57 -4.34 -14.93
N ARG A 31 3.58 -3.48 -14.65
CA ARG A 31 3.71 -2.02 -14.69
C ARG A 31 4.18 -1.40 -13.36
N LYS A 32 5.32 -1.85 -12.86
CA LYS A 32 5.92 -1.35 -11.61
C LYS A 32 6.31 0.13 -11.66
N GLU A 33 6.40 0.69 -12.86
CA GLU A 33 6.63 2.11 -13.15
C GLU A 33 5.41 3.01 -12.90
N LEU A 34 4.18 2.47 -12.90
CA LEU A 34 2.98 3.17 -12.45
C LEU A 34 2.97 3.22 -10.93
N TYR A 35 3.79 4.13 -10.42
CA TYR A 35 4.02 4.39 -9.01
C TYR A 35 2.70 4.63 -8.24
N ARG A 36 2.36 3.73 -7.30
CA ARG A 36 1.50 4.06 -6.15
C ARG A 36 2.42 4.25 -4.93
N PRO A 37 2.92 5.49 -4.67
CA PRO A 37 4.06 5.74 -3.79
C PRO A 37 3.93 5.10 -2.40
N ILE A 38 2.73 5.12 -1.84
CA ILE A 38 2.42 4.57 -0.51
C ILE A 38 2.78 3.08 -0.40
N TYR A 39 2.53 2.30 -1.46
CA TYR A 39 2.64 0.84 -1.41
C TYR A 39 4.06 0.33 -1.77
N HIS A 40 5.00 1.22 -2.12
CA HIS A 40 6.34 0.84 -2.60
C HIS A 40 7.50 1.36 -1.75
N MET A 41 7.27 2.14 -0.69
CA MET A 41 8.34 2.68 0.18
C MET A 41 9.17 1.61 0.92
N HIS A 42 8.73 0.35 0.96
CA HIS A 42 9.48 -0.75 1.58
C HIS A 42 9.27 -2.07 0.85
N LYS A 43 10.27 -2.96 0.90
CA LYS A 43 10.17 -4.31 0.35
C LYS A 43 9.34 -5.18 1.29
N TRP A 44 8.08 -5.40 0.95
CA TRP A 44 7.25 -6.47 1.53
C TRP A 44 7.06 -7.59 0.50
N TRP A 45 7.28 -8.84 0.90
CA TRP A 45 7.30 -10.03 0.03
C TRP A 45 5.90 -10.50 -0.41
N ALA A 46 4.83 -10.05 0.25
CA ALA A 46 3.44 -10.42 -0.05
C ALA A 46 2.59 -9.20 -0.42
N ARG A 47 3.10 -8.34 -1.32
CA ARG A 47 2.33 -7.21 -1.83
C ARG A 47 1.23 -7.71 -2.76
N ARG A 48 -0.02 -7.46 -2.38
CA ARG A 48 -1.16 -7.65 -3.27
C ARG A 48 -1.48 -6.36 -4.01
N LEU A 49 -1.99 -6.55 -5.21
CA LEU A 49 -2.24 -5.51 -6.20
C LEU A 49 -3.50 -4.73 -5.84
N GLY A 50 -3.52 -3.44 -6.19
CA GLY A 50 -4.61 -2.54 -5.84
C GLY A 50 -5.91 -2.96 -6.54
N SER A 51 -5.84 -3.38 -7.81
CA SER A 51 -6.98 -3.91 -8.58
C SER A 51 -7.68 -5.06 -7.85
N VAL A 52 -6.92 -6.02 -7.34
CA VAL A 52 -7.45 -7.19 -6.62
C VAL A 52 -8.23 -6.76 -5.39
N PHE A 53 -7.63 -5.94 -4.53
CA PHE A 53 -8.31 -5.50 -3.31
C PHE A 53 -9.48 -4.56 -3.58
N ARG A 54 -9.38 -3.74 -4.63
CA ARG A 54 -10.50 -2.91 -5.09
C ARG A 54 -11.68 -3.79 -5.50
N ALA A 55 -11.44 -4.84 -6.29
CA ALA A 55 -12.47 -5.77 -6.71
C ALA A 55 -13.05 -6.57 -5.53
N VAL A 56 -12.21 -7.06 -4.62
CA VAL A 56 -12.67 -7.78 -3.41
C VAL A 56 -13.61 -6.91 -2.56
N ILE A 57 -13.27 -5.63 -2.36
CA ILE A 57 -14.14 -4.70 -1.63
C ILE A 57 -15.46 -4.51 -2.37
N LEU A 58 -15.43 -4.24 -3.69
CA LEU A 58 -16.66 -4.10 -4.48
C LEU A 58 -17.52 -5.38 -4.42
N GLY A 59 -16.91 -6.55 -4.61
CA GLY A 59 -17.61 -7.83 -4.55
C GLY A 59 -18.25 -8.11 -3.18
N ALA A 60 -17.65 -7.62 -2.10
CA ALA A 60 -18.17 -7.79 -0.75
C ALA A 60 -19.36 -6.87 -0.43
N PHE A 61 -19.44 -5.69 -1.06
CA PHE A 61 -20.50 -4.72 -0.78
C PHE A 61 -21.67 -4.79 -1.78
N PHE A 62 -21.40 -5.10 -3.05
CA PHE A 62 -22.42 -5.19 -4.10
C PHE A 62 -23.03 -6.60 -4.20
N GLU A 63 -24.30 -6.64 -4.62
CA GLU A 63 -25.06 -7.90 -4.77
C GLU A 63 -24.62 -8.67 -6.03
N ALA A 64 -24.81 -9.98 -6.02
CA ALA A 64 -24.61 -10.81 -7.21
C ALA A 64 -25.45 -10.30 -8.38
N GLY A 65 -24.89 -10.33 -9.59
CA GLY A 65 -25.45 -9.71 -10.80
C GLY A 65 -25.01 -8.26 -11.02
N SER A 66 -24.34 -7.64 -10.04
CA SER A 66 -23.72 -6.32 -10.24
C SER A 66 -22.50 -6.43 -11.16
N ASN A 67 -22.37 -5.50 -12.12
CA ASN A 67 -21.18 -5.47 -12.97
C ASN A 67 -19.97 -4.88 -12.23
N ILE A 68 -19.26 -5.73 -11.47
CA ILE A 68 -18.04 -5.35 -10.75
C ILE A 68 -16.98 -4.76 -11.68
N MET A 69 -16.99 -5.13 -12.97
CA MET A 69 -15.99 -4.68 -13.94
C MET A 69 -16.13 -3.23 -14.27
N ASP A 70 -17.37 -2.77 -14.45
CA ASP A 70 -17.65 -1.35 -14.65
C ASP A 70 -17.34 -0.58 -13.37
N LEU A 71 -17.77 -1.12 -12.21
CA LEU A 71 -17.55 -0.49 -10.90
C LEU A 71 -16.07 -0.30 -10.53
N LEU A 72 -15.15 -1.09 -11.09
CA LEU A 72 -13.72 -0.89 -10.91
C LEU A 72 -13.26 0.48 -11.41
N TYR A 73 -13.89 1.00 -12.47
CA TYR A 73 -13.50 2.24 -13.14
C TYR A 73 -14.39 3.43 -12.80
N GLU A 74 -15.53 3.20 -12.13
CA GLU A 74 -16.46 4.24 -11.72
C GLU A 74 -16.13 4.87 -10.34
N PRO A 75 -16.59 6.11 -10.07
CA PRO A 75 -16.53 6.72 -8.76
C PRO A 75 -17.57 6.06 -7.84
N VAL A 76 -17.12 5.13 -7.02
CA VAL A 76 -17.95 4.46 -6.01
C VAL A 76 -17.72 5.10 -4.64
N ASP A 77 -18.81 5.37 -3.92
CA ASP A 77 -18.79 5.83 -2.53
C ASP A 77 -19.42 4.77 -1.62
N LEU A 78 -18.62 4.28 -0.69
CA LEU A 78 -18.99 3.33 0.37
C LEU A 78 -18.85 4.00 1.76
N SER A 79 -19.03 5.32 1.83
CA SER A 79 -19.08 6.05 3.09
C SER A 79 -20.06 5.41 4.07
N GLY A 80 -19.61 5.22 5.32
CA GLY A 80 -20.37 4.52 6.36
C GLY A 80 -20.06 3.02 6.46
N ALA A 81 -19.45 2.42 5.44
CA ALA A 81 -18.93 1.06 5.54
C ALA A 81 -17.65 0.99 6.40
N VAL A 82 -17.44 -0.15 7.05
CA VAL A 82 -16.23 -0.46 7.82
C VAL A 82 -15.52 -1.65 7.19
N VAL A 83 -14.24 -1.49 6.88
CA VAL A 83 -13.37 -2.57 6.39
C VAL A 83 -12.31 -2.85 7.44
N PHE A 84 -12.26 -4.09 7.93
CA PHE A 84 -11.26 -4.52 8.89
C PHE A 84 -10.30 -5.54 8.26
N ASP A 85 -9.00 -5.25 8.30
CA ASP A 85 -7.93 -6.15 7.87
C ASP A 85 -7.04 -6.53 9.07
N PRO A 86 -7.13 -7.76 9.60
CA PRO A 86 -6.33 -8.21 10.73
C PRO A 86 -4.86 -8.51 10.38
N PHE A 87 -4.50 -8.52 9.10
CA PHE A 87 -3.16 -8.83 8.58
C PHE A 87 -2.77 -7.88 7.44
N MET A 88 -2.88 -6.57 7.69
CA MET A 88 -2.86 -5.55 6.62
C MET A 88 -1.56 -5.48 5.82
N GLY A 89 -0.43 -5.94 6.35
CA GLY A 89 0.87 -5.92 5.69
C GLY A 89 1.23 -4.53 5.16
N SER A 90 1.41 -4.42 3.84
CA SER A 90 1.71 -3.14 3.17
C SER A 90 0.55 -2.13 3.15
N GLY A 91 -0.64 -2.51 3.63
CA GLY A 91 -1.81 -1.64 3.77
C GLY A 91 -2.60 -1.42 2.48
N THR A 92 -2.48 -2.30 1.47
CA THR A 92 -3.23 -2.16 0.21
C THR A 92 -4.73 -2.14 0.48
N THR A 93 -5.25 -3.09 1.28
CA THR A 93 -6.67 -3.15 1.68
C THR A 93 -7.12 -1.85 2.32
N ILE A 94 -6.32 -1.32 3.25
CA ILE A 94 -6.64 -0.09 4.00
C ILE A 94 -6.69 1.10 3.07
N GLY A 95 -5.71 1.24 2.18
CA GLY A 95 -5.66 2.35 1.24
C GLY A 95 -6.77 2.28 0.19
N GLU A 96 -7.08 1.11 -0.37
CA GLU A 96 -8.18 0.97 -1.33
C GLU A 96 -9.56 1.16 -0.68
N ALA A 97 -9.78 0.64 0.54
CA ALA A 97 -10.99 0.90 1.30
C ALA A 97 -11.15 2.40 1.63
N HIS A 98 -10.06 3.06 2.03
CA HIS A 98 -10.08 4.50 2.29
C HIS A 98 -10.44 5.33 1.05
N LYS A 99 -9.98 4.92 -0.15
CA LYS A 99 -10.33 5.58 -1.42
C LYS A 99 -11.81 5.47 -1.76
N PHE A 100 -12.49 4.43 -1.30
CA PHE A 100 -13.95 4.28 -1.43
C PHE A 100 -14.73 5.04 -0.34
N GLY A 101 -14.07 5.78 0.55
CA GLY A 101 -14.74 6.46 1.65
C GLY A 101 -15.04 5.58 2.87
N CYS A 102 -14.63 4.31 2.86
CA CYS A 102 -14.81 3.41 4.00
C CYS A 102 -14.02 3.88 5.22
N THR A 103 -14.53 3.55 6.40
CA THR A 103 -13.72 3.50 7.63
C THR A 103 -12.84 2.25 7.56
N ALA A 104 -11.55 2.43 7.31
CA ALA A 104 -10.60 1.33 7.19
C ALA A 104 -9.81 1.13 8.49
N ILE A 105 -9.86 -0.09 9.05
CA ILE A 105 -9.17 -0.48 10.28
C ILE A 105 -8.19 -1.59 9.93
N GLY A 106 -6.90 -1.36 10.19
CA GLY A 106 -5.84 -2.33 9.91
C GLY A 106 -5.06 -2.72 11.14
N ARG A 107 -4.72 -4.01 11.25
CA ARG A 107 -3.77 -4.53 12.23
C ARG A 107 -2.70 -5.37 11.54
N ASP A 108 -1.50 -5.31 12.10
CA ASP A 108 -0.40 -6.19 11.73
C ASP A 108 0.46 -6.44 12.97
N ILE A 109 0.96 -7.66 13.13
CA ILE A 109 1.86 -8.00 14.23
C ILE A 109 3.23 -7.35 14.04
N ASN A 110 3.64 -7.08 12.79
CA ASN A 110 4.89 -6.44 12.50
C ASN A 110 4.76 -4.91 12.73
N PRO A 111 5.50 -4.34 13.70
CA PRO A 111 5.42 -2.92 14.00
C PRO A 111 5.90 -2.03 12.84
N VAL A 112 6.73 -2.55 11.93
CA VAL A 112 7.22 -1.84 10.75
C VAL A 112 6.08 -1.63 9.74
N ALA A 113 5.30 -2.67 9.44
CA ALA A 113 4.12 -2.60 8.57
C ALA A 113 3.14 -1.54 9.09
N PHE A 114 2.78 -1.63 10.37
CA PHE A 114 1.91 -0.65 11.02
C PHE A 114 2.40 0.80 10.89
N ARG A 115 3.67 1.05 11.20
CA ARG A 115 4.22 2.41 11.14
C ARG A 115 4.21 2.97 9.72
N LEU A 116 4.53 2.14 8.73
CA LEU A 116 4.58 2.56 7.32
C LEU A 116 3.20 2.91 6.79
N VAL A 117 2.19 2.06 7.02
CA VAL A 117 0.81 2.34 6.62
C VAL A 117 0.29 3.58 7.32
N LYS A 118 0.54 3.71 8.63
CA LYS A 118 0.13 4.89 9.42
C LYS A 118 0.73 6.17 8.86
N ILE A 119 2.04 6.21 8.60
CA ILE A 119 2.72 7.39 8.05
C ILE A 119 2.19 7.71 6.65
N ALA A 120 2.01 6.69 5.81
CA ALA A 120 1.61 6.89 4.43
C ALA A 120 0.18 7.42 4.27
N LEU A 121 -0.73 7.08 5.19
CA LEU A 121 -2.10 7.58 5.21
C LEU A 121 -2.27 8.82 6.10
N SER A 122 -1.25 9.24 6.84
CA SER A 122 -1.30 10.44 7.67
C SER A 122 -1.15 11.71 6.84
N LYS A 123 -1.88 12.76 7.21
CA LYS A 123 -1.66 14.11 6.68
C LYS A 123 -0.34 14.66 7.24
N ILE A 124 0.73 14.62 6.43
CA ILE A 124 2.04 15.14 6.81
C ILE A 124 2.33 16.42 6.03
N SER A 125 2.72 17.49 6.73
CA SER A 125 3.19 18.71 6.08
C SER A 125 4.54 18.46 5.41
N ARG A 126 4.58 18.61 4.08
CA ARG A 126 5.81 18.52 3.28
C ARG A 126 6.90 19.45 3.83
N LYS A 127 6.55 20.67 4.23
CA LYS A 127 7.49 21.64 4.81
C LYS A 127 8.13 21.09 6.08
N ARG A 128 7.32 20.53 6.99
CA ARG A 128 7.80 19.93 8.24
C ARG A 128 8.68 18.70 7.98
N LEU A 129 8.32 17.88 7.00
CA LEU A 129 9.08 16.70 6.63
C LEU A 129 10.46 17.08 6.09
N LEU A 130 10.53 18.05 5.18
CA LEU A 130 11.80 18.54 4.63
C LEU A 130 12.66 19.23 5.70
N SER A 131 12.06 20.01 6.61
CA SER A 131 12.84 20.63 7.69
C SER A 131 13.44 19.60 8.65
N LEU A 132 12.68 18.55 8.99
CA LEU A 132 13.18 17.47 9.84
C LEU A 132 14.27 16.65 9.13
N PHE A 133 14.11 16.41 7.83
CA PHE A 133 15.13 15.75 7.01
C PHE A 133 16.44 16.53 7.01
N ASN A 134 16.39 17.85 6.76
CA ASN A 134 17.58 18.71 6.77
C ASN A 134 18.26 18.72 8.15
N LEU A 135 17.47 18.83 9.23
CA LEU A 135 18.00 18.78 10.59
C LEU A 135 18.73 17.47 10.87
N LEU A 136 18.13 16.33 10.50
CA LEU A 136 18.75 15.02 10.65
C LEU A 136 20.04 14.95 9.83
N GLN A 137 19.99 15.37 8.56
CA GLN A 137 21.16 15.38 7.69
C GLN A 137 22.30 16.21 8.29
N GLU A 138 22.03 17.40 8.83
CA GLU A 138 23.05 18.23 9.47
C GLU A 138 23.66 17.58 10.73
N GLN A 139 22.85 16.85 11.51
CA GLN A 139 23.28 16.17 12.73
C GLN A 139 24.12 14.92 12.44
N THR A 140 23.72 14.07 11.50
CA THR A 140 24.42 12.81 11.20
C THR A 140 25.44 12.92 10.08
N SER A 141 25.46 14.00 9.28
CA SER A 141 26.40 14.13 8.15
C SER A 141 27.85 14.06 8.59
N LYS A 142 28.21 14.63 9.75
CA LYS A 142 29.61 14.61 10.21
C LYS A 142 30.10 13.20 10.53
N GLU A 143 29.28 12.38 11.18
CA GLU A 143 29.62 10.99 11.52
C GLU A 143 29.61 10.10 10.27
N LEU A 144 28.65 10.29 9.37
CA LEU A 144 28.54 9.50 8.15
C LEU A 144 29.64 9.81 7.14
N VAL A 145 30.00 11.08 6.92
CA VAL A 145 31.04 11.48 5.96
C VAL A 145 32.41 10.89 6.33
N GLU A 146 32.72 10.76 7.62
CA GLU A 146 33.95 10.08 8.04
C GLU A 146 33.98 8.60 7.66
N LEU A 147 32.83 7.91 7.64
CA LEU A 147 32.74 6.51 7.21
C LEU A 147 32.92 6.32 5.69
N TYR A 148 32.86 7.40 4.91
CA TYR A 148 33.11 7.40 3.47
C TYR A 148 34.52 7.88 3.11
N LYS A 149 35.43 8.05 4.08
CA LYS A 149 36.84 8.37 3.82
C LYS A 149 37.71 7.12 3.97
N SER A 150 38.59 6.88 3.00
CA SER A 150 39.63 5.86 3.08
C SER A 150 40.95 6.38 2.52
N ARG A 151 41.99 5.54 2.52
CA ARG A 151 43.26 5.81 1.85
C ARG A 151 43.38 4.90 0.63
N ASP A 152 43.86 5.45 -0.47
CA ASP A 152 44.20 4.65 -1.66
C ASP A 152 45.49 3.85 -1.44
N SER A 153 45.90 3.07 -2.44
CA SER A 153 47.13 2.29 -2.43
C SER A 153 48.41 3.12 -2.32
N TYR A 154 48.31 4.45 -2.49
CA TYR A 154 49.41 5.40 -2.38
C TYR A 154 49.33 6.24 -1.08
N GLY A 155 48.38 5.92 -0.19
CA GLY A 155 48.20 6.58 1.10
C GLY A 155 47.47 7.92 1.06
N GLN A 156 46.96 8.35 -0.11
CA GLN A 156 46.21 9.59 -0.26
C GLN A 156 44.76 9.44 0.20
N ALA A 157 44.23 10.48 0.82
CA ALA A 157 42.83 10.51 1.26
C ALA A 157 41.90 10.44 0.04
N SER A 158 40.96 9.50 0.05
CA SER A 158 40.00 9.24 -1.02
C SER A 158 38.61 9.05 -0.44
N GLU A 159 37.59 9.46 -1.19
CA GLU A 159 36.18 9.24 -0.84
C GLU A 159 35.72 7.88 -1.41
N VAL A 160 35.19 7.01 -0.57
CA VAL A 160 34.74 5.68 -0.94
C VAL A 160 33.27 5.78 -1.36
N LEU A 161 32.97 5.48 -2.63
CA LEU A 161 31.58 5.47 -3.11
C LEU A 161 30.87 4.15 -2.83
N TYR A 162 31.62 3.04 -2.80
CA TYR A 162 31.08 1.69 -2.61
C TYR A 162 32.05 0.84 -1.80
N TYR A 163 31.52 0.13 -0.80
CA TYR A 163 32.21 -0.97 -0.14
C TYR A 163 31.68 -2.28 -0.72
N PHE A 164 32.53 -3.02 -1.41
CA PHE A 164 32.24 -4.40 -1.81
C PHE A 164 32.86 -5.31 -0.76
N GLY A 165 32.02 -5.95 0.05
CA GLY A 165 32.39 -6.97 1.02
C GLY A 165 32.12 -8.38 0.49
#